data_AF-A0A7C6ECW2-F1
#
_entry.id   AF-A0A7C6ECW2-F1
#
_cell.length_a   1.000
_cell.length_b   1.000
_cell.length_c   1.000
_cell.angle_alpha   90.00
_cell.angle_beta   90.00
_cell.angle_gamma   90.00
#
_symmetry.space_group_name_H-M   'P 1'
#
loop_
_entity.id
_entity.type
_entity.pdbx_description
1 polymer ?
#
loop_
_entity_poly.entity_id
_entity_poly.type
_entity_poly.pdbx_seq_one_letter_code
_entity_poly.pdbx_strand_id
1 'polypeptide(L)'
;MFFKRIWQIVTISLITSIIVSGSVFWWQRVRLKAEIERLRKRINDLEEKERAIAELQKTFPILKDKLSDWFSNWQTIVLGFNFQSFSWQGDTTITQQVISFNPNERSFQLKTPFYNYSPDQSKFLDIYLGMEVWEEAGKLKVGYGPDHGVALGDLKTNQLKVLLFCGTAGNYDNSLWLDNDNFVVTGFTEYFSQNEEEKQALKDKVYYIALLYFFNLSKNKMTVYYGPKVEGKFFQRIYLRSLRERFKSQFPNVLTD
;
A
#
# COMPACT_ATOMS: atom_id res chain seq x y z
N MET A 1 76.40 -23.84 7.28
CA MET A 1 75.21 -24.10 6.43
C MET A 1 73.90 -24.28 7.24
N PHE A 2 73.97 -24.80 8.47
CA PHE A 2 72.79 -25.05 9.34
C PHE A 2 72.06 -23.77 9.82
N PHE A 3 72.80 -22.74 10.24
CA PHE A 3 72.21 -21.46 10.70
C PHE A 3 71.41 -20.70 9.63
N LYS A 4 71.77 -20.86 8.34
CA LYS A 4 71.06 -20.20 7.23
C LYS A 4 69.65 -20.79 7.01
N ARG A 5 69.47 -22.09 7.27
CA ARG A 5 68.17 -22.77 7.19
C ARG A 5 67.26 -22.44 8.36
N ILE A 6 67.80 -22.33 9.57
CA ILE A 6 67.02 -21.95 10.76
C ILE A 6 66.47 -20.53 10.62
N TRP A 7 67.29 -19.58 10.15
CA TRP A 7 66.85 -18.20 9.95
C TRP A 7 65.74 -18.10 8.89
N GLN A 8 65.84 -18.84 7.78
CA GLN A 8 64.78 -18.89 6.76
C GLN A 8 63.43 -19.43 7.30
N ILE A 9 63.45 -20.47 8.15
CA ILE A 9 62.22 -21.04 8.71
C ILE A 9 61.55 -20.06 9.69
N VAL A 10 62.33 -19.38 10.52
CA VAL A 10 61.81 -18.38 11.48
C VAL A 10 61.20 -17.19 10.73
N THR A 11 61.85 -16.70 9.67
CA THR A 11 61.31 -15.57 8.88
C THR A 11 60.02 -15.95 8.15
N ILE A 12 59.91 -17.17 7.60
CA ILE A 12 58.68 -17.63 6.95
C ILE A 12 57.53 -17.76 7.96
N SER A 13 57.79 -18.28 9.17
CA SER A 13 56.77 -18.45 10.22
C SER A 13 56.25 -17.12 10.79
N LEU A 14 57.12 -16.11 10.92
CA LEU A 14 56.74 -14.75 11.32
C LEU A 14 55.92 -14.04 10.23
N ILE A 15 56.31 -14.19 8.96
CA ILE A 15 55.56 -13.60 7.83
C ILE A 15 54.18 -14.24 7.70
N THR A 16 54.06 -15.56 7.80
CA THR A 16 52.75 -16.23 7.76
C THR A 16 51.87 -15.84 8.95
N SER A 17 52.43 -15.70 10.16
CA SER A 17 51.67 -15.24 11.33
C SER A 17 51.15 -13.80 11.17
N ILE A 18 51.96 -12.89 10.64
CA ILE A 18 51.57 -11.49 10.37
C ILE A 18 50.50 -11.41 9.26
N ILE A 19 50.64 -12.20 8.19
CA ILE A 19 49.65 -12.27 7.10
C ILE A 19 48.32 -12.85 7.60
N VAL A 20 48.36 -13.90 8.43
CA VAL A 20 47.16 -14.51 9.02
C VAL A 20 46.48 -13.54 9.99
N SER A 21 47.21 -12.87 10.88
CA SER A 21 46.63 -11.87 11.78
C SER A 21 46.06 -10.65 11.04
N GLY A 22 46.74 -10.19 9.99
CA GLY A 22 46.26 -9.08 9.14
C GLY A 22 44.99 -9.45 8.37
N SER A 23 44.92 -10.68 7.85
CA SER A 23 43.75 -11.18 7.13
C SER A 23 42.53 -11.32 8.06
N VAL A 24 42.72 -11.90 9.26
CA VAL A 24 41.66 -12.02 10.26
C VAL A 24 41.15 -10.64 10.69
N PHE A 25 42.05 -9.68 10.93
CA PHE A 25 41.67 -8.31 11.29
C PHE A 25 40.91 -7.60 10.15
N TRP A 26 41.33 -7.79 8.89
CA TRP A 26 40.61 -7.25 7.74
C TRP A 26 39.19 -7.83 7.60
N TRP A 27 39.04 -9.15 7.72
CA TRP A 27 37.72 -9.82 7.69
C TRP A 27 36.81 -9.35 8.82
N GLN A 28 37.34 -9.19 10.04
CA GLN A 28 36.59 -8.64 11.17
C GLN A 28 36.13 -7.20 10.89
N ARG A 29 36.99 -6.35 10.30
CA ARG A 29 36.64 -4.98 9.94
C ARG A 29 35.57 -4.91 8.85
N VAL A 30 35.62 -5.79 7.84
CA VAL A 30 34.59 -5.87 6.78
C VAL A 30 33.26 -6.31 7.38
N ARG A 31 33.25 -7.36 8.21
CA ARG A 31 32.05 -7.84 8.91
C ARG A 31 31.45 -6.77 9.81
N LEU A 32 32.27 -6.05 10.58
CA LEU A 32 31.81 -4.98 11.46
C LEU A 32 31.22 -3.80 10.67
N LYS A 33 31.85 -3.41 9.55
CA LYS A 33 31.29 -2.37 8.67
C LYS A 33 29.93 -2.77 8.11
N ALA A 34 29.79 -4.00 7.63
CA ALA A 34 28.53 -4.51 7.10
C ALA A 34 27.43 -4.54 8.18
N GLU A 35 27.78 -4.93 9.41
CA GLU A 35 26.83 -4.92 10.52
C GLU A 35 26.45 -3.50 10.96
N ILE A 36 27.40 -2.56 11.02
CA ILE A 36 27.11 -1.14 11.29
C ILE A 36 26.15 -0.58 10.24
N GLU A 37 26.38 -0.87 8.96
CA GLU A 37 25.52 -0.38 7.88
C GLU A 37 24.11 -0.99 7.97
N ARG A 38 24.02 -2.29 8.28
CA ARG A 38 22.75 -2.96 8.55
C ARG A 38 22.00 -2.33 9.73
N LEU A 39 22.69 -2.03 10.82
CA LEU A 39 22.10 -1.39 12.00
C LEU A 39 21.64 0.04 11.71
N ARG A 40 22.44 0.83 10.98
CA ARG A 40 22.07 2.18 10.53
C ARG A 40 20.80 2.15 9.68
N LYS A 41 20.73 1.26 8.70
CA LYS A 41 19.52 1.06 7.90
C LYS A 41 18.31 0.74 8.79
N ARG A 42 18.46 -0.21 9.72
CA ARG A 42 17.38 -0.58 10.65
C ARG A 42 16.92 0.57 11.53
N ILE A 43 17.84 1.41 12.02
CA ILE A 43 17.50 2.60 12.81
C ILE A 43 16.70 3.59 11.95
N ASN A 44 17.17 3.90 10.74
CA ASN A 44 16.46 4.79 9.82
C ASN A 44 15.05 4.25 9.49
N ASP A 45 14.92 2.96 9.19
CA ASP A 45 13.63 2.31 8.91
C ASP A 45 12.67 2.43 10.12
N LEU A 46 13.18 2.31 11.35
CA LEU A 46 12.39 2.48 12.58
C LEU A 46 11.96 3.94 12.79
N GLU A 47 12.85 4.90 12.56
CA GLU A 47 12.55 6.33 12.65
C GLU A 47 11.51 6.77 11.59
N GLU A 48 11.58 6.21 10.37
CA GLU A 48 10.55 6.40 9.35
C GLU A 48 9.21 5.81 9.76
N LYS A 49 9.22 4.58 10.28
CA LYS A 49 8.01 3.93 10.81
C LYS A 49 7.35 4.73 11.93
N GLU A 50 8.13 5.22 12.90
CA GLU A 50 7.61 6.03 14.01
C GLU A 50 7.01 7.35 13.52
N ARG A 51 7.67 8.01 12.56
CA ARG A 51 7.13 9.23 11.93
C ARG A 51 5.82 8.97 11.19
N ALA A 52 5.75 7.90 10.41
CA ALA A 52 4.53 7.52 9.69
C ALA A 52 3.37 7.21 10.64
N ILE A 53 3.62 6.44 11.71
CA ILE A 53 2.62 6.16 12.75
C ILE A 53 2.14 7.46 13.42
N ALA A 54 3.05 8.38 13.74
CA ALA A 54 2.68 9.66 14.33
C ALA A 54 1.83 10.52 13.38
N GLU A 55 2.10 10.51 12.07
CA GLU A 55 1.30 11.19 11.05
C GLU A 55 -0.10 10.57 10.92
N LEU A 56 -0.19 9.24 10.92
CA LEU A 56 -1.46 8.52 10.94
C LEU A 56 -2.27 8.86 12.20
N GLN A 57 -1.63 8.94 13.36
CA GLN A 57 -2.30 9.30 14.62
C GLN A 57 -2.82 10.74 14.62
N LYS A 58 -2.13 11.68 13.97
CA LYS A 58 -2.61 13.07 13.83
C LYS A 58 -3.84 13.17 12.94
N THR A 59 -3.88 12.37 11.86
CA THR A 59 -5.01 12.36 10.90
C THR A 59 -6.18 11.50 11.37
N PHE A 60 -5.95 10.62 12.34
CA PHE A 60 -6.93 9.69 12.92
C PHE A 60 -8.30 10.30 13.20
N PRO A 61 -8.45 11.45 13.89
CA PRO A 61 -9.78 11.94 14.25
C PRO A 61 -10.62 12.26 13.00
N ILE A 62 -9.97 12.81 11.97
CA ILE A 62 -10.59 13.14 10.68
C ILE A 62 -10.98 11.86 9.96
N LEU A 63 -10.06 10.90 9.87
CA LEU A 63 -10.31 9.64 9.18
C LEU A 63 -11.41 8.83 9.86
N LYS A 64 -11.45 8.81 11.20
CA LYS A 64 -12.49 8.10 11.96
C LYS A 64 -13.88 8.66 11.71
N ASP A 65 -14.01 9.98 11.65
CA ASP A 65 -15.27 10.67 11.34
C ASP A 65 -15.70 10.37 9.89
N LYS A 66 -14.83 10.67 8.94
CA LYS A 66 -15.13 10.64 7.50
C LYS A 66 -15.20 9.23 6.90
N LEU A 67 -14.55 8.25 7.51
CA LEU A 67 -14.55 6.85 7.08
C LEU A 67 -15.27 5.95 8.10
N SER A 68 -16.18 6.52 8.90
CA SER A 68 -16.89 5.81 9.98
C SER A 68 -17.60 4.53 9.50
N ASP A 69 -18.25 4.56 8.33
CA ASP A 69 -18.89 3.38 7.73
C ASP A 69 -17.88 2.29 7.36
N TRP A 70 -16.71 2.70 6.86
CA TRP A 70 -15.63 1.76 6.53
C TRP A 70 -15.06 1.10 7.78
N PHE A 71 -14.79 1.89 8.83
CA PHE A 71 -14.37 1.35 10.12
C PHE A 71 -15.41 0.41 10.73
N SER A 72 -16.68 0.80 10.69
CA SER A 72 -17.78 0.00 11.23
C SER A 72 -17.84 -1.36 10.55
N ASN A 73 -17.69 -1.41 9.23
CA ASN A 73 -17.69 -2.67 8.49
C ASN A 73 -16.53 -3.58 8.90
N TRP A 74 -15.32 -3.05 9.02
CA TRP A 74 -14.18 -3.85 9.51
C TRP A 74 -14.31 -4.29 10.97
N GLN A 75 -14.93 -3.47 11.82
CA GLN A 75 -15.22 -3.83 13.21
C GLN A 75 -16.22 -5.00 13.35
N THR A 76 -17.09 -5.21 12.36
CA THR A 76 -17.97 -6.40 12.34
C THR A 76 -17.21 -7.71 12.05
N ILE A 77 -16.00 -7.60 11.50
CA ILE A 77 -15.18 -8.74 11.07
C ILE A 77 -14.05 -9.01 12.05
N VAL A 78 -13.38 -7.95 12.50
CA VAL A 78 -12.26 -8.00 13.43
C VAL A 78 -12.63 -7.25 14.69
N LEU A 79 -12.83 -8.01 15.77
CA LEU A 79 -13.12 -7.43 17.07
C LEU A 79 -11.99 -6.51 17.50
N GLY A 80 -12.34 -5.28 17.88
CA GLY A 80 -11.36 -4.27 18.28
C GLY A 80 -10.64 -3.58 17.12
N PHE A 81 -11.07 -3.79 15.86
CA PHE A 81 -10.51 -3.07 14.71
C PHE A 81 -10.53 -1.55 14.94
N ASN A 82 -9.35 -0.95 14.85
CA ASN A 82 -9.10 0.47 15.01
C ASN A 82 -7.81 0.83 14.26
N PHE A 83 -7.44 2.11 14.26
CA PHE A 83 -6.22 2.51 13.55
C PHE A 83 -4.93 2.04 14.21
N GLN A 84 -4.92 1.76 15.52
CA GLN A 84 -3.76 1.13 16.16
C GLN A 84 -3.52 -0.29 15.64
N SER A 85 -4.51 -0.88 14.96
CA SER A 85 -4.39 -2.19 14.30
C SER A 85 -3.64 -2.11 12.96
N PHE A 86 -3.35 -0.89 12.47
CA PHE A 86 -2.60 -0.72 11.23
C PHE A 86 -1.09 -0.74 11.47
N SER A 87 -0.40 -1.37 10.54
CA SER A 87 1.04 -1.47 10.49
C SER A 87 1.56 -0.78 9.23
N TRP A 88 2.49 0.16 9.40
CA TRP A 88 3.20 0.77 8.27
C TRP A 88 3.97 -0.29 7.49
N GLN A 89 3.81 -0.26 6.17
CA GLN A 89 4.47 -1.19 5.24
C GLN A 89 5.59 -0.53 4.44
N GLY A 90 5.58 0.79 4.34
CA GLY A 90 6.57 1.50 3.56
C GLY A 90 6.05 2.78 2.94
N ASP A 91 7.01 3.56 2.50
CA ASP A 91 6.81 4.70 1.63
C ASP A 91 7.27 4.35 0.23
N THR A 92 6.53 4.79 -0.77
CA THR A 92 6.94 4.67 -2.16
C THR A 92 6.72 5.97 -2.89
N THR A 93 7.57 6.24 -3.87
CA THR A 93 7.30 7.28 -4.86
C THR A 93 6.04 6.88 -5.62
N ILE A 94 5.18 7.85 -5.92
CA ILE A 94 4.00 7.58 -6.74
C ILE A 94 4.49 7.36 -8.18
N THR A 95 4.46 6.11 -8.62
CA THR A 95 4.73 5.74 -10.01
C THR A 95 3.40 5.71 -10.76
N GLN A 96 3.34 6.39 -11.90
CA GLN A 96 2.08 6.65 -12.59
C GLN A 96 2.23 6.41 -14.08
N GLN A 97 1.30 5.63 -14.64
CA GLN A 97 1.02 5.73 -16.06
C GLN A 97 0.14 6.97 -16.26
N VAL A 98 0.68 7.96 -16.98
CA VAL A 98 -0.06 9.16 -17.37
C VAL A 98 -0.67 8.92 -18.74
N ILE A 99 -1.98 9.07 -18.85
CA ILE A 99 -2.70 8.99 -20.11
C ILE A 99 -3.48 10.28 -20.35
N SER A 100 -3.67 10.63 -21.62
CA SER A 100 -4.54 11.74 -21.98
C SER A 100 -5.97 11.42 -21.59
N PHE A 101 -6.63 12.35 -20.92
CA PHE A 101 -8.01 12.22 -20.47
C PHE A 101 -8.92 13.03 -21.38
N ASN A 102 -9.39 12.38 -22.45
CA ASN A 102 -10.38 12.93 -23.37
C ASN A 102 -11.59 11.98 -23.43
N PRO A 103 -12.34 11.83 -22.32
CA PRO A 103 -13.49 10.96 -22.32
C PRO A 103 -14.55 11.48 -23.30
N ASN A 104 -15.31 10.56 -23.91
CA ASN A 104 -16.55 10.95 -24.57
C ASN A 104 -17.44 11.68 -23.55
N GLU A 105 -18.02 12.81 -23.95
CA GLU A 105 -18.81 13.67 -23.06
C GLU A 105 -19.90 12.89 -22.31
N ARG A 106 -20.61 11.99 -22.99
CA ARG A 106 -21.64 11.15 -22.38
C ARG A 106 -21.03 10.18 -21.38
N SER A 107 -19.97 9.46 -21.73
CA SER A 107 -19.31 8.52 -20.81
C SER A 107 -18.78 9.23 -19.56
N PHE A 108 -18.25 10.45 -19.71
CA PHE A 108 -17.82 11.27 -18.59
C PHE A 108 -19.01 11.63 -17.70
N GLN A 109 -20.09 12.19 -18.26
CA GLN A 109 -21.29 12.57 -17.51
C GLN A 109 -21.90 11.40 -16.73
N LEU A 110 -21.96 10.21 -17.33
CA LEU A 110 -22.47 9.01 -16.65
C LEU A 110 -21.59 8.59 -15.47
N LYS A 111 -20.27 8.80 -15.56
CA LYS A 111 -19.31 8.40 -14.54
C LYS A 111 -19.07 9.48 -13.46
N THR A 112 -19.35 10.75 -13.76
CA THR A 112 -19.21 11.89 -12.85
C THR A 112 -19.75 11.68 -11.43
N PRO A 113 -20.93 11.05 -11.22
CA PRO A 113 -21.46 10.81 -9.88
C PRO A 113 -20.53 9.95 -9.00
N PHE A 114 -19.66 9.13 -9.59
CA PHE A 114 -18.77 8.22 -8.88
C PHE A 114 -17.41 8.82 -8.53
N TYR A 115 -17.12 10.03 -9.04
CA TYR A 115 -15.86 10.71 -8.78
C TYR A 115 -15.86 11.42 -7.44
N ASN A 116 -14.72 11.34 -6.74
CA ASN A 116 -14.48 12.11 -5.52
C ASN A 116 -13.59 13.32 -5.82
N TYR A 117 -14.18 14.51 -5.84
CA TYR A 117 -13.51 15.75 -6.23
C TYR A 117 -12.65 16.33 -5.11
N SER A 118 -11.50 16.92 -5.49
CA SER A 118 -10.69 17.72 -4.57
C SER A 118 -11.49 18.92 -4.03
N PRO A 119 -11.11 19.50 -2.89
CA PRO A 119 -11.81 20.66 -2.33
C PRO A 119 -11.95 21.84 -3.30
N ASP A 120 -10.93 22.10 -4.13
CA ASP A 120 -10.96 23.13 -5.17
C ASP A 120 -11.59 22.68 -6.50
N GLN A 121 -12.09 21.44 -6.57
CA GLN A 121 -12.67 20.78 -7.74
C GLN A 121 -11.75 20.73 -8.98
N SER A 122 -10.45 21.00 -8.83
CA SER A 122 -9.50 20.94 -9.94
C SER A 122 -9.11 19.51 -10.32
N LYS A 123 -9.32 18.57 -9.40
CA LYS A 123 -8.97 17.15 -9.55
C LYS A 123 -10.11 16.27 -9.07
N PHE A 124 -10.07 15.02 -9.47
CA PHE A 124 -10.95 13.98 -8.95
C PHE A 124 -10.23 12.65 -8.78
N LEU A 125 -10.73 11.83 -7.86
CA LEU A 125 -10.34 10.44 -7.71
C LEU A 125 -11.44 9.56 -8.33
N ASP A 126 -11.02 8.67 -9.22
CA ASP A 126 -11.81 7.56 -9.72
C ASP A 126 -11.31 6.28 -9.05
N ILE A 127 -11.95 5.88 -7.94
CA ILE A 127 -11.64 4.62 -7.24
C ILE A 127 -12.31 3.40 -7.89
N TYR A 128 -13.10 3.65 -8.94
CA TYR A 128 -13.83 2.63 -9.70
C TYR A 128 -13.24 2.55 -11.12
N LEU A 129 -11.92 2.66 -11.26
CA LEU A 129 -11.26 2.41 -12.54
C LEU A 129 -11.52 0.94 -12.92
N GLY A 130 -12.00 0.72 -14.15
CA GLY A 130 -12.49 -0.60 -14.59
C GLY A 130 -13.99 -0.83 -14.43
N MET A 131 -14.72 0.10 -13.78
CA MET A 131 -16.18 0.11 -13.80
C MET A 131 -16.71 0.75 -15.08
N GLU A 132 -17.61 0.06 -15.74
CA GLU A 132 -18.39 0.56 -16.87
C GLU A 132 -19.74 1.08 -16.38
N VAL A 133 -20.18 2.20 -16.95
CA VAL A 133 -21.46 2.83 -16.61
C VAL A 133 -22.25 3.08 -17.89
N TRP A 134 -23.49 2.61 -17.93
CA TRP A 134 -24.42 2.84 -19.03
C TRP A 134 -25.83 3.14 -18.52
N GLU A 135 -26.72 3.51 -19.43
CA GLU A 135 -28.14 3.71 -19.11
C GLU A 135 -28.98 2.57 -19.67
N GLU A 136 -29.92 2.07 -18.88
CA GLU A 136 -30.91 1.08 -19.30
C GLU A 136 -32.27 1.43 -18.70
N ALA A 137 -33.30 1.57 -19.55
CA ALA A 137 -34.66 1.94 -19.14
C ALA A 137 -34.72 3.21 -18.25
N GLY A 138 -33.87 4.21 -18.53
CA GLY A 138 -33.82 5.47 -17.79
C GLY A 138 -33.14 5.39 -16.41
N LYS A 139 -32.45 4.28 -16.11
CA LYS A 139 -31.65 4.10 -14.89
C LYS A 139 -30.19 3.88 -15.25
N LEU A 140 -29.30 4.30 -14.36
CA LEU A 140 -27.88 3.97 -14.48
C LEU A 140 -27.68 2.50 -14.16
N LYS A 141 -26.85 1.83 -14.95
CA LYS A 141 -26.35 0.48 -14.70
C LYS A 141 -24.84 0.52 -14.58
N VAL A 142 -24.30 -0.37 -13.76
CA VAL A 142 -22.86 -0.53 -13.61
C VAL A 142 -22.45 -1.99 -13.80
N GLY A 143 -21.32 -2.15 -14.49
CA GLY A 143 -20.64 -3.42 -14.68
C GLY A 143 -19.22 -3.32 -14.16
N TYR A 144 -18.72 -4.39 -13.54
CA TYR A 144 -17.37 -4.44 -13.00
C TYR A 144 -16.52 -5.41 -13.81
N GLY A 145 -15.37 -4.94 -14.28
CA GLY A 145 -14.30 -5.81 -14.71
C GLY A 145 -13.67 -6.58 -13.54
N PRO A 146 -12.89 -7.64 -13.82
CA PRO A 146 -12.16 -8.39 -12.80
C PRO A 146 -11.03 -7.60 -12.13
N ASP A 147 -10.59 -6.52 -12.79
CA ASP A 147 -9.51 -5.66 -12.33
C ASP A 147 -10.08 -4.31 -11.88
N HIS A 148 -9.48 -3.78 -10.81
CA HIS A 148 -9.86 -2.50 -10.22
C HIS A 148 -8.64 -1.59 -10.09
N GLY A 149 -8.89 -0.29 -10.08
CA GLY A 149 -7.81 0.67 -9.89
C GLY A 149 -8.28 1.98 -9.29
N VAL A 150 -7.30 2.80 -8.92
CA VAL A 150 -7.52 4.19 -8.55
C VAL A 150 -6.80 5.07 -9.55
N ALA A 151 -7.51 6.04 -10.10
CA ALA A 151 -6.94 7.06 -10.94
C ALA A 151 -7.16 8.46 -10.37
N LEU A 152 -6.18 9.34 -10.60
CA LEU A 152 -6.27 10.77 -10.34
C LEU A 152 -6.48 11.50 -11.68
N GLY A 153 -7.64 12.12 -11.83
CA GLY A 153 -7.92 13.03 -12.94
C GLY A 153 -7.56 14.45 -12.59
N ASP A 154 -6.88 15.14 -13.50
CA ASP A 154 -6.60 16.58 -13.41
C ASP A 154 -7.30 17.31 -14.55
N LEU A 155 -8.29 18.13 -14.19
CA LEU A 155 -9.17 18.81 -15.15
C LEU A 155 -8.52 20.02 -15.83
N LYS A 156 -7.43 20.54 -15.26
CA LYS A 156 -6.70 21.67 -15.86
C LYS A 156 -5.80 21.19 -16.99
N THR A 157 -5.21 20.01 -16.81
CA THR A 157 -4.27 19.40 -17.75
C THR A 157 -4.90 18.35 -18.66
N ASN A 158 -6.13 17.94 -18.40
CA ASN A 158 -6.81 16.82 -19.07
C ASN A 158 -5.94 15.56 -19.05
N GLN A 159 -5.40 15.24 -17.87
CA GLN A 159 -4.60 14.04 -17.65
C GLN A 159 -5.29 13.12 -16.65
N LEU A 160 -5.19 11.82 -16.90
CA LEU A 160 -5.54 10.78 -15.96
C LEU A 160 -4.27 10.03 -15.57
N LYS A 161 -4.03 9.89 -14.26
CA LYS A 161 -2.87 9.20 -13.72
C LYS A 161 -3.34 7.98 -12.96
N VAL A 162 -3.00 6.78 -13.44
CA VAL A 162 -3.32 5.54 -12.70
C VAL A 162 -2.37 5.45 -11.51
N LEU A 163 -2.92 5.48 -10.30
CA LEU A 163 -2.19 5.48 -9.04
C LEU A 163 -2.03 4.08 -8.48
N LEU A 164 -3.11 3.30 -8.54
CA LEU A 164 -3.21 1.98 -7.94
C LEU A 164 -3.91 1.05 -8.91
N PHE A 165 -3.50 -0.20 -8.88
CA PHE A 165 -4.12 -1.29 -9.63
C PHE A 165 -4.13 -2.53 -8.77
N CYS A 166 -5.27 -3.20 -8.68
CA CYS A 166 -5.38 -4.53 -8.11
C CYS A 166 -6.20 -5.40 -9.05
N GLY A 167 -5.73 -6.63 -9.30
CA GLY A 167 -6.55 -7.62 -9.99
C GLY A 167 -7.65 -8.16 -9.09
N THR A 168 -8.12 -9.36 -9.39
CA THR A 168 -9.22 -10.05 -8.67
C THR A 168 -9.02 -10.23 -7.17
N ALA A 169 -7.78 -10.13 -6.69
CA ALA A 169 -7.40 -10.32 -5.30
C ALA A 169 -7.73 -9.13 -4.38
N GLY A 170 -8.17 -7.99 -4.90
CA GLY A 170 -8.41 -6.80 -4.09
C GLY A 170 -9.45 -5.85 -4.65
N ASN A 171 -9.77 -4.82 -3.89
CA ASN A 171 -10.65 -3.74 -4.32
C ASN A 171 -10.38 -2.46 -3.52
N TYR A 172 -10.78 -1.31 -4.07
CA TYR A 172 -10.80 -0.01 -3.41
C TYR A 172 -12.25 0.39 -3.17
N ASP A 173 -12.55 0.81 -1.95
CA ASP A 173 -13.94 0.95 -1.50
C ASP A 173 -14.28 2.33 -0.94
N ASN A 174 -13.28 3.17 -0.70
CA ASN A 174 -13.49 4.55 -0.32
C ASN A 174 -12.28 5.42 -0.69
N SER A 175 -12.53 6.72 -0.81
CA SER A 175 -11.49 7.73 -0.86
C SER A 175 -11.91 8.97 -0.10
N LEU A 176 -10.93 9.75 0.34
CA LEU A 176 -11.16 10.99 1.06
C LEU A 176 -10.05 11.98 0.74
N TRP A 177 -10.40 13.14 0.22
CA TRP A 177 -9.50 14.29 0.20
C TRP A 177 -9.37 14.89 1.60
N LEU A 178 -8.14 15.11 2.03
CA LEU A 178 -7.81 15.83 3.27
C LEU A 178 -7.58 17.32 2.98
N ASP A 179 -6.98 17.60 1.83
CA ASP A 179 -6.83 18.93 1.23
C ASP A 179 -6.66 18.76 -0.30
N ASN A 180 -6.10 19.75 -1.02
CA ASN A 180 -5.93 19.67 -2.48
C ASN A 180 -4.73 18.81 -2.94
N ASP A 181 -3.82 18.47 -2.03
CA ASP A 181 -2.58 17.72 -2.30
C ASP A 181 -2.53 16.38 -1.55
N ASN A 182 -3.35 16.21 -0.52
CA ASN A 182 -3.37 15.03 0.33
C ASN A 182 -4.73 14.34 0.26
N PHE A 183 -4.71 13.02 0.07
CA PHE A 183 -5.90 12.19 0.11
C PHE A 183 -5.57 10.78 0.58
N VAL A 184 -6.63 10.08 0.95
CA VAL A 184 -6.60 8.71 1.42
C VAL A 184 -7.43 7.84 0.49
N VAL A 185 -6.96 6.62 0.25
CA VAL A 185 -7.72 5.55 -0.39
C VAL A 185 -7.76 4.37 0.57
N THR A 186 -8.95 3.81 0.75
CA THR A 186 -9.12 2.55 1.50
C THR A 186 -9.51 1.42 0.57
N GLY A 187 -9.21 0.21 1.02
CA GLY A 187 -9.59 -0.99 0.30
C GLY A 187 -9.25 -2.25 1.06
N PHE A 188 -9.11 -3.33 0.32
CA PHE A 188 -8.63 -4.61 0.83
C PHE A 188 -7.86 -5.36 -0.25
N THR A 189 -7.04 -6.30 0.17
CA THR A 189 -6.39 -7.26 -0.73
C THR A 189 -6.21 -8.60 -0.04
N GLU A 190 -6.13 -9.67 -0.83
CA GLU A 190 -5.58 -10.94 -0.39
C GLU A 190 -4.16 -10.74 0.12
N TYR A 191 -3.88 -11.38 1.24
CA TYR A 191 -2.59 -11.37 1.90
C TYR A 191 -1.75 -12.54 1.42
N PHE A 192 -0.62 -12.23 0.79
CA PHE A 192 0.39 -13.20 0.40
C PHE A 192 1.61 -13.01 1.30
N SER A 193 1.88 -13.98 2.17
CA SER A 193 3.11 -13.93 2.98
C SER A 193 4.33 -14.05 2.07
N GLN A 194 5.38 -13.30 2.39
CA GLN A 194 6.71 -13.46 1.77
C GLN A 194 7.61 -14.41 2.57
N ASN A 195 7.18 -14.83 3.76
CA ASN A 195 7.91 -15.75 4.63
C ASN A 195 7.46 -17.19 4.35
N GLU A 196 8.40 -18.09 4.04
CA GLU A 196 8.07 -19.49 3.67
C GLU A 196 7.40 -20.29 4.79
N GLU A 197 7.80 -20.07 6.05
CA GLU A 197 7.19 -20.73 7.20
C GLU A 197 5.73 -20.31 7.35
N GLU A 198 5.47 -19.02 7.22
CA GLU A 198 4.12 -18.49 7.24
C GLU A 198 3.31 -18.94 6.01
N LYS A 199 3.86 -18.90 4.79
CA LYS A 199 3.21 -19.45 3.59
C LYS A 199 2.76 -20.90 3.83
N GLN A 200 3.61 -21.72 4.42
CA GLN A 200 3.30 -23.11 4.74
C GLN A 200 2.19 -23.22 5.81
N ALA A 201 2.19 -22.34 6.81
CA ALA A 201 1.13 -22.26 7.82
C ALA A 201 -0.23 -21.78 7.25
N LEU A 202 -0.22 -21.04 6.14
CA LEU A 202 -1.41 -20.46 5.50
C LEU A 202 -1.84 -21.20 4.22
N LYS A 203 -1.17 -22.28 3.82
CA LYS A 203 -1.30 -22.93 2.49
C LYS A 203 -2.74 -23.21 2.03
N ASP A 204 -3.65 -23.54 2.95
CA ASP A 204 -5.04 -23.92 2.62
C ASP A 204 -6.06 -22.83 3.00
N LYS A 205 -5.59 -21.61 3.27
CA LYS A 205 -6.41 -20.51 3.75
C LYS A 205 -6.08 -19.22 3.00
N VAL A 206 -7.12 -18.61 2.44
CA VAL A 206 -7.03 -17.23 1.93
C VAL A 206 -7.22 -16.28 3.09
N TYR A 207 -6.37 -15.27 3.19
CA TYR A 207 -6.53 -14.18 4.14
C TYR A 207 -6.68 -12.87 3.39
N TYR A 208 -7.46 -11.95 3.93
CA TYR A 208 -7.58 -10.58 3.46
C TYR A 208 -7.07 -9.62 4.52
N ILE A 209 -6.57 -8.47 4.09
CA ILE A 209 -6.14 -7.38 4.95
C ILE A 209 -6.82 -6.09 4.52
N ALA A 210 -7.11 -5.23 5.50
CA ALA A 210 -7.52 -3.85 5.22
C ALA A 210 -6.33 -3.05 4.69
N LEU A 211 -6.57 -2.23 3.67
CA LEU A 211 -5.59 -1.34 3.07
C LEU A 211 -5.95 0.11 3.36
N LEU A 212 -4.93 0.88 3.70
CA LEU A 212 -5.00 2.32 3.83
C LEU A 212 -3.80 2.93 3.13
N TYR A 213 -4.06 3.69 2.06
CA TYR A 213 -3.05 4.42 1.31
C TYR A 213 -3.17 5.90 1.61
N PHE A 214 -2.06 6.53 1.98
CA PHE A 214 -1.96 7.97 2.16
C PHE A 214 -1.15 8.56 1.02
N PHE A 215 -1.74 9.45 0.24
CA PHE A 215 -1.09 10.12 -0.87
C PHE A 215 -0.77 11.57 -0.51
N ASN A 216 0.44 12.00 -0.86
CA ASN A 216 0.88 13.38 -0.81
C ASN A 216 1.46 13.76 -2.18
N LEU A 217 0.69 14.50 -2.96
CA LEU A 217 1.02 14.85 -4.34
C LEU A 217 2.22 15.80 -4.43
N SER A 218 2.33 16.78 -3.53
CA SER A 218 3.42 17.75 -3.54
C SER A 218 4.79 17.12 -3.23
N LYS A 219 4.81 16.03 -2.46
CA LYS A 219 6.00 15.22 -2.19
C LYS A 219 6.17 14.03 -3.12
N ASN A 220 5.26 13.84 -4.08
CA ASN A 220 5.18 12.67 -4.94
C ASN A 220 5.30 11.34 -4.16
N LYS A 221 4.62 11.25 -3.02
CA LYS A 221 4.79 10.17 -2.04
C LYS A 221 3.47 9.45 -1.76
N MET A 222 3.53 8.13 -1.67
CA MET A 222 2.47 7.28 -1.12
C MET A 222 3.00 6.52 0.09
N THR A 223 2.21 6.47 1.17
CA THR A 223 2.48 5.68 2.37
C THR A 223 1.44 4.58 2.48
N VAL A 224 1.87 3.34 2.73
CA VAL A 224 0.99 2.17 2.77
C VAL A 224 0.88 1.63 4.19
N TYR A 225 -0.35 1.35 4.63
CA TYR A 225 -0.62 0.69 5.91
C TYR A 225 -1.50 -0.54 5.72
N TYR A 226 -1.14 -1.63 6.39
CA TYR A 226 -1.92 -2.87 6.42
C TYR A 226 -2.59 -3.04 7.78
N GLY A 227 -3.89 -3.32 7.73
CA GLY A 227 -4.66 -3.75 8.89
C GLY A 227 -4.45 -5.23 9.24
N PRO A 228 -5.20 -5.74 10.22
CA PRO A 228 -5.14 -7.14 10.65
C PRO A 228 -5.62 -8.11 9.55
N LYS A 229 -5.08 -9.32 9.59
CA LYS A 229 -5.44 -10.43 8.68
C LYS A 229 -6.78 -11.03 9.08
N VAL A 230 -7.59 -11.36 8.09
CA VAL A 230 -8.90 -12.00 8.26
C VAL A 230 -9.01 -13.20 7.35
N GLU A 231 -9.43 -14.35 7.87
CA GLU A 231 -9.68 -15.54 7.05
C GLU A 231 -10.84 -15.30 6.06
N GLY A 232 -10.64 -15.68 4.80
CA GLY A 232 -11.49 -15.33 3.66
C GLY A 232 -12.97 -15.70 3.81
N LYS A 233 -13.27 -16.81 4.49
CA LYS A 233 -14.66 -17.23 4.74
C LYS A 233 -15.46 -16.21 5.56
N PHE A 234 -14.82 -15.50 6.49
CA PHE A 234 -15.47 -14.45 7.29
C PHE A 234 -15.55 -13.16 6.49
N PHE A 235 -14.46 -12.83 5.78
CA PHE A 235 -14.38 -11.64 4.94
C PHE A 235 -15.47 -11.63 3.85
N GLN A 236 -15.56 -12.68 3.03
CA GLN A 236 -16.50 -12.74 1.92
C GLN A 236 -17.97 -12.64 2.36
N ARG A 237 -18.32 -13.28 3.48
CA ARG A 237 -19.70 -13.31 3.99
C ARG A 237 -20.18 -11.94 4.48
N ILE A 238 -19.30 -11.18 5.12
CA ILE A 238 -19.66 -9.96 5.84
C ILE A 238 -19.31 -8.73 5.00
N TYR A 239 -18.06 -8.65 4.52
CA TYR A 239 -17.54 -7.46 3.87
C TYR A 239 -18.18 -7.20 2.52
N LEU A 240 -18.22 -8.20 1.63
CA LEU A 240 -18.73 -8.02 0.26
C LEU A 240 -20.21 -7.64 0.26
N ARG A 241 -20.99 -8.20 1.19
CA ARG A 241 -22.39 -7.78 1.41
C ARG A 241 -22.45 -6.32 1.83
N SER A 242 -21.62 -5.91 2.80
CA SER A 242 -21.59 -4.54 3.29
C SER A 242 -21.18 -3.52 2.22
N LEU A 243 -20.26 -3.90 1.31
CA LEU A 243 -19.86 -3.07 0.18
C LEU A 243 -21.00 -2.87 -0.80
N ARG A 244 -21.71 -3.94 -1.16
CA ARG A 244 -22.87 -3.85 -2.08
C ARG A 244 -23.95 -2.94 -1.51
N GLU A 245 -24.27 -3.07 -0.23
CA GLU A 245 -25.29 -2.23 0.41
C GLU A 245 -24.84 -0.78 0.54
N ARG A 246 -23.55 -0.52 0.82
CA ARG A 246 -22.99 0.84 0.80
C ARG A 246 -23.07 1.46 -0.59
N PHE A 247 -22.68 0.72 -1.62
CA PHE A 247 -22.73 1.19 -3.00
C PHE A 247 -24.17 1.57 -3.39
N LYS A 248 -25.15 0.71 -3.07
CA LYS A 248 -26.57 1.02 -3.28
C LYS A 248 -27.03 2.24 -2.48
N SER A 249 -26.56 2.40 -1.24
CA SER A 249 -26.92 3.56 -0.40
C SER A 249 -26.31 4.86 -0.95
N GLN A 250 -25.10 4.80 -1.48
CA GLN A 250 -24.42 5.95 -2.07
C GLN A 250 -25.02 6.29 -3.44
N PHE A 251 -25.49 5.29 -4.18
CA PHE A 251 -26.02 5.42 -5.53
C PHE A 251 -27.40 4.74 -5.67
N PRO A 252 -28.45 5.27 -5.01
CA PRO A 252 -29.76 4.60 -4.95
C PRO A 252 -30.46 4.47 -6.30
N ASN A 253 -30.04 5.25 -7.30
CA ASN A 253 -30.59 5.22 -8.67
C ASN A 253 -29.79 4.32 -9.62
N VAL A 254 -28.76 3.62 -9.12
CA VAL A 254 -27.93 2.72 -9.91
C VAL A 254 -28.40 1.28 -9.72
N LEU A 255 -28.68 0.60 -10.83
CA LEU A 255 -28.90 -0.84 -10.87
C LEU A 255 -27.54 -1.53 -10.90
N THR A 256 -27.31 -2.40 -9.91
CA THR A 256 -26.17 -3.33 -9.91
C THR A 256 -26.64 -4.66 -10.44
N ASP A 257 -26.03 -5.18 -11.49
CA ASP A 257 -26.24 -6.56 -11.92
C ASP A 257 -25.71 -7.57 -10.85
#